data_AF-A0A965SXN3-F1
#
_entry.id   AF-A0A965SXN3-F1
#
_cell.length_a   1.000
_cell.length_b   1.000
_cell.length_c   1.000
_cell.angle_alpha   90.00
_cell.angle_beta   90.00
_cell.angle_gamma   90.00
#
_symmetry.space_group_name_H-M   'P 1'
#
loop_
_entity.id
_entity.type
_entity.pdbx_description
1 polymer ?
#
loop_
_entity_poly.entity_id
_entity_poly.type
_entity_poly.pdbx_seq_one_letter_code
_entity_poly.pdbx_strand_id
1 'polypeptide(L)'
;MHRIHIFCKGLVSSIAMLLAAQAYAVLPIQEISLSNGTKAYLIQTNALPMIDIEISIDAGSRYDPKNQSGLAALTAAMLTRGISWQSGTLNEAQQADAIAELGASISASASGERTIVRARSLSKPELFNPLLQLLVASVSKPIFDQSILMREKQRVSSAIQEGDTKPEVVLQKRFRQAVFGNYPLARSPSIESIAAIQEGDLKRFHQDFYRQDRVIVNLVGNIDHAGAKQIAEQIIGALPAKGPTIPVLPPLERSPIEPESQRVIRIPFQTQQTHIAMGMTAIPRDNPDYFPLLVGNYVLGGGGFVSRLVGEVRDKRGFAYSVFSYFQPGRDTGTFEAGLQTRNDQADQALKVLQETVARFIEDGPSEAELAAAKANLINGYPLRLDSNRKLLDNLSAITWNQLPLNTLDIWTQHVAAVKKDDVRNAFKRHLDMRRMISVLVGSAP
;
A
#
# COMPACT_ATOMS: atom_id res chain seq x y z
N MET A 1 -22.92 -50.26 -49.70
CA MET A 1 -22.86 -48.80 -49.53
C MET A 1 -23.31 -48.38 -48.11
N HIS A 2 -22.60 -48.81 -47.06
CA HIS A 2 -23.04 -48.59 -45.66
C HIS A 2 -21.87 -48.39 -44.68
N ARG A 3 -20.78 -47.73 -45.10
CA ARG A 3 -19.61 -47.47 -44.24
C ARG A 3 -19.04 -46.04 -44.30
N ILE A 4 -19.73 -45.09 -44.91
CA ILE A 4 -19.23 -43.70 -45.09
C ILE A 4 -19.95 -42.67 -44.18
N HIS A 5 -21.05 -43.05 -43.50
CA HIS A 5 -21.84 -42.09 -42.69
C HIS A 5 -21.49 -42.02 -41.20
N ILE A 6 -20.58 -42.85 -40.68
CA ILE A 6 -20.23 -42.86 -39.24
C ILE A 6 -19.00 -41.99 -38.93
N PHE A 7 -18.14 -41.72 -39.91
CA PHE A 7 -16.90 -40.95 -39.67
C PHE A 7 -17.12 -39.42 -39.63
N CYS A 8 -18.18 -38.90 -40.25
CA CYS A 8 -18.44 -37.45 -40.27
C CYS A 8 -19.13 -36.91 -39.01
N LYS A 9 -19.80 -37.75 -38.20
CA LYS A 9 -20.44 -37.31 -36.95
C LYS A 9 -19.48 -37.30 -35.74
N GLY A 10 -18.40 -38.09 -35.79
CA GLY A 10 -17.35 -38.07 -34.75
C GLY A 10 -16.46 -36.82 -34.81
N LEU A 11 -16.17 -36.32 -36.02
CA LEU A 11 -15.23 -35.20 -36.20
C LEU A 11 -15.83 -33.85 -35.79
N VAL A 12 -17.15 -33.66 -35.93
CA VAL A 12 -17.83 -32.41 -35.54
C VAL A 12 -18.00 -32.32 -34.01
N SER A 13 -18.10 -33.46 -33.32
CA SER A 13 -18.17 -33.48 -31.85
C SER A 13 -16.81 -33.20 -31.19
N SER A 14 -15.70 -33.57 -31.84
CA SER A 14 -14.34 -33.32 -31.32
C SER A 14 -13.87 -31.87 -31.49
N ILE A 15 -14.45 -31.09 -32.42
CA ILE A 15 -14.12 -29.67 -32.61
C ILE A 15 -14.97 -28.79 -31.67
N ALA A 16 -16.17 -29.22 -31.29
CA ALA A 16 -17.01 -28.50 -30.33
C ALA A 16 -16.52 -28.59 -28.86
N MET A 17 -15.64 -29.53 -28.54
CA MET A 17 -15.06 -29.71 -27.20
C MET A 17 -13.70 -29.00 -26.99
N LEU A 18 -13.22 -28.26 -28.00
CA LEU A 18 -11.98 -27.48 -27.95
C LEU A 18 -12.22 -25.97 -27.88
N LEU A 19 -13.47 -25.54 -27.70
CA LEU A 19 -13.77 -24.32 -26.97
C LEU A 19 -13.59 -24.63 -25.48
N ALA A 20 -12.33 -24.84 -25.07
CA ALA A 20 -11.95 -24.53 -23.72
C ALA A 20 -12.31 -23.06 -23.56
N ALA A 21 -13.48 -22.78 -22.97
CA ALA A 21 -13.72 -21.51 -22.34
C ALA A 21 -12.46 -21.23 -21.55
N GLN A 22 -11.67 -20.23 -21.97
CA GLN A 22 -10.70 -19.65 -21.07
C GLN A 22 -11.57 -19.17 -19.92
N ALA A 23 -11.64 -19.99 -18.86
CA ALA A 23 -12.20 -19.57 -17.62
C ALA A 23 -11.35 -18.35 -17.25
N TYR A 24 -11.92 -17.16 -17.38
CA TYR A 24 -11.31 -15.94 -16.88
C TYR A 24 -11.14 -16.18 -15.39
N ALA A 25 -9.93 -16.61 -15.01
CA ALA A 25 -9.62 -17.06 -13.65
C ALA A 25 -9.63 -15.89 -12.66
N VAL A 26 -9.73 -14.66 -13.16
CA VAL A 26 -9.76 -13.43 -12.40
C VAL A 26 -11.07 -12.70 -12.70
N LEU A 27 -11.73 -12.24 -11.64
CA LEU A 27 -12.93 -11.42 -11.73
C LEU A 27 -12.60 -10.07 -12.39
N PRO A 28 -13.34 -9.62 -13.42
CA PRO A 28 -13.03 -8.40 -14.14
C PRO A 28 -13.27 -7.16 -13.27
N ILE A 29 -12.44 -6.14 -13.47
CA ILE A 29 -12.64 -4.80 -12.91
C ILE A 29 -13.56 -4.02 -13.83
N GLN A 30 -14.71 -3.58 -13.31
CA GLN A 30 -15.68 -2.76 -14.01
C GLN A 30 -15.51 -1.29 -13.61
N GLU A 31 -15.32 -0.39 -14.59
CA GLU A 31 -15.35 1.05 -14.35
C GLU A 31 -16.79 1.56 -14.34
N ILE A 32 -17.14 2.32 -13.31
CA ILE A 32 -18.46 2.91 -13.12
C ILE A 32 -18.36 4.40 -13.41
N SER A 33 -19.08 4.84 -14.45
CA SER A 33 -19.22 6.26 -14.77
C SER A 33 -20.25 6.91 -13.85
N LEU A 34 -19.80 7.89 -13.05
CA LEU A 34 -20.65 8.70 -12.18
C LEU A 34 -21.09 10.00 -12.90
N SER A 35 -22.23 10.54 -12.47
CA SER A 35 -22.85 11.73 -13.07
C SER A 35 -21.97 12.98 -13.07
N ASN A 36 -21.03 13.09 -12.14
CA ASN A 36 -20.12 14.23 -11.99
C ASN A 36 -18.71 13.99 -12.59
N GLY A 37 -18.49 12.86 -13.27
CA GLY A 37 -17.19 12.49 -13.85
C GLY A 37 -16.17 11.92 -12.85
N THR A 38 -16.52 11.77 -11.58
CA THR A 38 -15.69 11.04 -10.60
C THR A 38 -15.69 9.55 -10.94
N LYS A 39 -14.58 8.86 -10.65
CA LYS A 39 -14.41 7.44 -10.98
C LYS A 39 -14.77 6.53 -9.81
N ALA A 40 -15.50 5.47 -10.11
CA ALA A 40 -15.72 4.35 -9.20
C ALA A 40 -15.45 3.02 -9.91
N TYR A 41 -15.16 1.97 -9.15
CA TYR A 41 -14.78 0.68 -9.69
C TYR A 41 -15.40 -0.47 -8.91
N LEU A 42 -15.75 -1.54 -9.61
CA LEU A 42 -16.39 -2.72 -9.04
C LEU A 42 -15.67 -4.01 -9.47
N ILE A 43 -15.39 -4.88 -8.50
CA ILE A 43 -15.21 -6.32 -8.74
C ILE A 43 -16.43 -7.03 -8.17
N GLN A 44 -17.32 -7.50 -9.04
CA GLN A 44 -18.53 -8.19 -8.65
C GLN A 44 -18.23 -9.66 -8.31
N THR A 45 -18.67 -10.11 -7.13
CA THR A 45 -18.58 -11.53 -6.73
C THR A 45 -19.76 -11.93 -5.85
N ASN A 46 -20.40 -13.06 -6.19
CA ASN A 46 -21.54 -13.57 -5.43
C ASN A 46 -21.16 -14.73 -4.50
N ALA A 47 -19.86 -14.93 -4.24
CA ALA A 47 -19.37 -16.04 -3.43
C ALA A 47 -19.81 -15.96 -1.96
N LEU A 48 -19.95 -14.74 -1.43
CA LEU A 48 -20.41 -14.49 -0.06
C LEU A 48 -21.42 -13.33 -0.08
N PRO A 49 -22.47 -13.36 0.76
CA PRO A 49 -23.46 -12.28 0.85
C PRO A 49 -22.88 -11.08 1.63
N MET A 50 -21.79 -10.51 1.12
CA MET A 50 -21.05 -9.40 1.73
C MET A 50 -20.63 -8.37 0.68
N ILE A 51 -20.51 -7.13 1.13
CA ILE A 51 -20.03 -5.99 0.34
C ILE A 51 -18.90 -5.31 1.11
N ASP A 52 -17.79 -5.11 0.43
CA ASP A 52 -16.64 -4.33 0.84
C ASP A 52 -16.58 -3.03 0.04
N ILE A 53 -16.48 -1.90 0.75
CA ILE A 53 -16.37 -0.56 0.16
C ILE A 53 -15.06 0.05 0.63
N GLU A 54 -14.34 0.69 -0.29
CA GLU A 54 -13.24 1.58 0.01
C GLU A 54 -13.45 2.94 -0.65
N ILE A 55 -13.24 3.99 0.13
CA ILE A 55 -13.17 5.38 -0.31
C ILE A 55 -11.71 5.81 -0.16
N SER A 56 -11.02 5.96 -1.29
CA SER A 56 -9.64 6.44 -1.36
C SER A 56 -9.64 7.94 -1.65
N ILE A 57 -9.06 8.73 -0.75
CA ILE A 57 -9.06 10.20 -0.81
C ILE A 57 -7.61 10.69 -0.89
N ASP A 58 -7.28 11.54 -1.86
CA ASP A 58 -5.97 12.18 -1.97
C ASP A 58 -5.75 13.23 -0.86
N ALA A 59 -5.60 12.72 0.36
CA ALA A 59 -5.55 13.44 1.62
C ALA A 59 -4.56 12.74 2.60
N GLY A 60 -3.35 12.42 2.11
CA GLY A 60 -2.30 11.80 2.92
C GLY A 60 -1.45 12.81 3.71
N SER A 61 -0.57 12.30 4.57
CA SER A 61 0.31 13.15 5.41
C SER A 61 1.33 13.96 4.63
N ARG A 62 1.52 13.70 3.32
CA ARG A 62 2.31 14.56 2.42
C ARG A 62 1.77 16.00 2.35
N TYR A 63 0.51 16.23 2.74
CA TYR A 63 -0.10 17.55 2.83
C TYR A 63 -0.09 18.16 4.24
N ASP A 64 0.45 17.47 5.24
CA ASP A 64 0.54 18.02 6.58
C ASP A 64 1.45 19.27 6.59
N PRO A 65 1.01 20.38 7.21
CA PRO A 65 1.89 21.52 7.47
C PRO A 65 3.13 21.07 8.25
N LYS A 66 4.27 21.75 8.04
CA LYS A 66 5.58 21.33 8.58
C LYS A 66 5.57 21.15 10.10
N ASN A 67 4.82 21.97 10.83
CA ASN A 67 4.69 21.94 12.29
C ASN A 67 3.48 21.13 12.78
N GLN A 68 2.74 20.47 11.89
CA GLN A 68 1.51 19.73 12.21
C GLN A 68 1.51 18.32 11.57
N SER A 69 2.69 17.70 11.46
CA SER A 69 2.80 16.29 11.05
C SER A 69 1.96 15.40 11.98
N GLY A 70 1.06 14.62 11.40
CA GLY A 70 0.02 13.86 12.08
C GLY A 70 -1.41 14.38 11.83
N LEU A 71 -1.57 15.53 11.17
CA LEU A 71 -2.88 16.14 10.90
C LEU A 71 -3.78 15.24 10.05
N ALA A 72 -3.30 14.71 8.93
CA ALA A 72 -4.07 13.78 8.10
C ALA A 72 -4.50 12.53 8.88
N ALA A 73 -3.58 11.96 9.68
CA ALA A 73 -3.84 10.76 10.46
C ALA A 73 -4.86 10.99 11.58
N LEU A 74 -4.78 12.12 12.30
CA LEU A 74 -5.77 12.50 13.32
C LEU A 74 -7.12 12.82 12.67
N THR A 75 -7.14 13.51 11.52
CA THR A 75 -8.39 13.78 10.79
C THR A 75 -9.07 12.49 10.39
N ALA A 76 -8.33 11.53 9.81
CA ALA A 76 -8.85 10.21 9.45
C ALA A 76 -9.35 9.43 10.67
N ALA A 77 -8.63 9.44 11.79
CA ALA A 77 -9.06 8.78 13.01
C ALA A 77 -10.39 9.35 13.54
N MET A 78 -10.59 10.66 13.46
CA MET A 78 -11.81 11.30 13.97
C MET A 78 -13.07 11.02 13.13
N LEU A 79 -12.95 10.48 11.91
CA LEU A 79 -14.11 10.17 11.05
C LEU A 79 -15.08 9.14 11.66
N THR A 80 -14.58 8.30 12.57
CA THR A 80 -15.35 7.26 13.26
C THR A 80 -15.57 7.58 14.74
N ARG A 81 -15.51 8.86 15.14
CA ARG A 81 -15.58 9.30 16.54
C ARG A 81 -16.64 10.38 16.78
N GLY A 82 -17.66 10.40 15.95
CA GLY A 82 -18.77 11.33 16.02
C GLY A 82 -19.12 11.87 14.65
N ILE A 83 -20.42 11.94 14.36
CA ILE A 83 -20.95 12.38 13.07
C ILE A 83 -22.21 13.22 13.26
N SER A 84 -22.41 14.18 12.36
CA SER A 84 -23.71 14.83 12.26
C SER A 84 -24.71 13.83 11.67
N TRP A 85 -25.84 13.64 12.35
CA TRP A 85 -26.78 12.57 12.02
C TRP A 85 -28.23 13.06 12.12
N GLN A 86 -28.91 13.04 10.98
CA GLN A 86 -30.30 13.51 10.85
C GLN A 86 -30.48 14.91 11.47
N SER A 87 -31.31 15.07 12.51
CA SER A 87 -31.57 16.32 13.22
C SER A 87 -30.61 16.57 14.41
N GLY A 88 -29.64 15.71 14.63
CA GLY A 88 -28.71 15.80 15.75
C GLY A 88 -27.32 15.26 15.42
N THR A 89 -26.76 14.53 16.38
CA THR A 89 -25.39 14.01 16.32
C THR A 89 -25.38 12.61 16.88
N LEU A 90 -24.61 11.70 16.27
CA LEU A 90 -24.16 10.50 16.98
C LEU A 90 -22.78 10.81 17.55
N ASN A 91 -22.63 10.64 18.87
CA ASN A 91 -21.29 10.68 19.48
C ASN A 91 -20.51 9.40 19.16
N GLU A 92 -19.25 9.33 19.59
CA GLU A 92 -18.37 8.17 19.34
C GLU A 92 -18.98 6.83 19.77
N ALA A 93 -19.56 6.75 20.97
CA ALA A 93 -20.16 5.51 21.47
C ALA A 93 -21.39 5.11 20.66
N GLN A 94 -22.30 6.06 20.42
CA GLN A 94 -23.51 5.81 19.63
C GLN A 94 -23.21 5.42 18.18
N GLN A 95 -22.19 6.03 17.56
CA GLN A 95 -21.74 5.66 16.22
C GLN A 95 -21.16 4.24 16.22
N ALA A 96 -20.33 3.89 17.21
CA ALA A 96 -19.76 2.55 17.34
C ALA A 96 -20.85 1.48 17.57
N ASP A 97 -21.80 1.75 18.46
CA ASP A 97 -22.93 0.86 18.75
C ASP A 97 -23.79 0.65 17.49
N ALA A 98 -24.14 1.73 16.78
CA ALA A 98 -24.90 1.65 15.54
C ALA A 98 -24.20 0.82 14.44
N ILE A 99 -22.87 0.85 14.37
CA ILE A 99 -22.11 0.00 13.44
C ILE A 99 -22.11 -1.46 13.92
N ALA A 100 -21.95 -1.69 15.23
CA ALA A 100 -21.88 -3.02 15.82
C ALA A 100 -23.21 -3.77 15.75
N GLU A 101 -24.34 -3.08 15.96
CA GLU A 101 -25.70 -3.64 15.83
C GLU A 101 -25.97 -4.22 14.43
N LEU A 102 -25.32 -3.69 13.40
CA LEU A 102 -25.41 -4.17 12.03
C LEU A 102 -24.49 -5.37 11.73
N GLY A 103 -23.64 -5.77 12.70
CA GLY A 103 -22.58 -6.75 12.48
C GLY A 103 -21.54 -6.28 11.46
N ALA A 104 -21.37 -4.97 11.32
CA ALA A 104 -20.58 -4.34 10.28
C ALA A 104 -19.27 -3.74 10.81
N SER A 105 -18.47 -3.17 9.92
CA SER A 105 -17.29 -2.40 10.31
C SER A 105 -17.12 -1.16 9.44
N ILE A 106 -16.64 -0.08 10.05
CA ILE A 106 -16.11 1.11 9.38
C ILE A 106 -14.73 1.40 9.98
N SER A 107 -13.75 1.66 9.14
CA SER A 107 -12.40 2.05 9.56
C SER A 107 -11.86 3.15 8.67
N ALA A 108 -11.03 4.02 9.24
CA ALA A 108 -10.39 5.10 8.51
C ALA A 108 -8.92 5.21 8.93
N SER A 109 -8.04 5.43 7.97
CA SER A 109 -6.60 5.62 8.21
C SER A 109 -5.98 6.49 7.11
N ALA A 110 -4.95 7.26 7.47
CA ALA A 110 -4.15 8.02 6.51
C ALA A 110 -2.75 7.42 6.37
N SER A 111 -2.29 7.29 5.13
CA SER A 111 -0.92 7.01 4.79
C SER A 111 -0.20 8.29 4.34
N GLY A 112 1.02 8.15 3.84
CA GLY A 112 1.74 9.26 3.21
C GLY A 112 1.00 9.88 2.03
N GLU A 113 0.39 9.04 1.18
CA GLU A 113 -0.20 9.50 -0.09
C GLU A 113 -1.70 9.76 -0.02
N ARG A 114 -2.45 8.98 0.77
CA ARG A 114 -3.92 9.03 0.79
C ARG A 114 -4.53 8.68 2.15
N THR A 115 -5.76 9.12 2.34
CA THR A 115 -6.67 8.57 3.35
C THR A 115 -7.51 7.47 2.73
N ILE A 116 -7.66 6.37 3.45
CA ILE A 116 -8.52 5.24 3.10
C ILE A 116 -9.60 5.11 4.18
N VAL A 117 -10.86 5.14 3.75
CA VAL A 117 -12.02 4.79 4.58
C VAL A 117 -12.64 3.51 4.03
N ARG A 118 -12.77 2.48 4.86
CA ARG A 118 -13.30 1.18 4.47
C ARG A 118 -14.55 0.84 5.27
N ALA A 119 -15.51 0.22 4.61
CA ALA A 119 -16.65 -0.40 5.27
C ALA A 119 -16.87 -1.83 4.78
N ARG A 120 -17.38 -2.68 5.65
CA ARG A 120 -17.82 -4.05 5.32
C ARG A 120 -19.16 -4.33 5.97
N SER A 121 -20.08 -4.88 5.18
CA SER A 121 -21.40 -5.37 5.63
C SER A 121 -21.79 -6.67 4.97
N LEU A 122 -22.83 -7.30 5.51
CA LEU A 122 -23.66 -8.25 4.75
C LEU A 122 -24.42 -7.52 3.63
N SER A 123 -24.67 -8.17 2.50
CA SER A 123 -25.36 -7.58 1.33
C SER A 123 -26.87 -7.40 1.51
N LYS A 124 -27.42 -7.89 2.62
CA LYS A 124 -28.84 -7.75 2.96
C LYS A 124 -29.22 -6.26 3.08
N PRO A 125 -30.23 -5.75 2.34
CA PRO A 125 -30.55 -4.32 2.31
C PRO A 125 -30.82 -3.70 3.70
N GLU A 126 -31.46 -4.45 4.60
CA GLU A 126 -31.77 -4.02 5.96
C GLU A 126 -30.54 -3.81 6.85
N LEU A 127 -29.40 -4.41 6.51
CA LEU A 127 -28.11 -4.23 7.19
C LEU A 127 -27.19 -3.27 6.42
N PHE A 128 -27.20 -3.39 5.09
CA PHE A 128 -26.33 -2.62 4.22
C PHE A 128 -26.71 -1.14 4.14
N ASN A 129 -28.00 -0.83 3.97
CA ASN A 129 -28.45 0.55 3.77
C ASN A 129 -28.17 1.44 5.00
N PRO A 130 -28.42 1.01 6.25
CA PRO A 130 -28.02 1.78 7.42
C PRO A 130 -26.50 1.98 7.53
N LEU A 131 -25.70 0.94 7.23
CA LEU A 131 -24.24 1.07 7.23
C LEU A 131 -23.78 2.10 6.19
N LEU A 132 -24.35 2.07 4.98
CA LEU A 132 -24.00 3.02 3.94
C LEU A 132 -24.27 4.46 4.38
N GLN A 133 -25.40 4.70 5.06
CA GLN A 133 -25.70 6.03 5.62
C GLN A 133 -24.66 6.44 6.68
N LEU A 134 -24.27 5.53 7.58
CA LEU A 134 -23.22 5.76 8.57
C LEU A 134 -21.86 6.05 7.92
N LEU A 135 -21.48 5.30 6.88
CA LEU A 135 -20.26 5.52 6.11
C LEU A 135 -20.27 6.89 5.43
N VAL A 136 -21.37 7.24 4.75
CA VAL A 136 -21.54 8.53 4.09
C VAL A 136 -21.41 9.67 5.09
N ALA A 137 -22.04 9.57 6.27
CA ALA A 137 -21.93 10.58 7.32
C ALA A 137 -20.51 10.65 7.92
N SER A 138 -19.84 9.51 8.11
CA SER A 138 -18.46 9.43 8.61
C SER A 138 -17.49 10.19 7.72
N VAL A 139 -17.65 10.08 6.40
CA VAL A 139 -16.75 10.73 5.44
C VAL A 139 -17.16 12.17 5.15
N SER A 140 -18.45 12.51 5.12
CA SER A 140 -18.92 13.84 4.70
C SER A 140 -19.16 14.82 5.83
N LYS A 141 -19.52 14.35 7.03
CA LYS A 141 -19.95 15.20 8.16
C LYS A 141 -19.41 14.72 9.51
N PRO A 142 -18.09 14.46 9.64
CA PRO A 142 -17.49 14.11 10.92
C PRO A 142 -17.60 15.28 11.91
N ILE A 143 -17.73 14.94 13.19
CA ILE A 143 -17.65 15.90 14.30
C ILE A 143 -16.27 15.76 14.93
N PHE A 144 -15.55 16.87 14.99
CA PHE A 144 -14.25 16.94 15.62
C PHE A 144 -14.41 17.40 17.08
N ASP A 145 -14.95 16.53 17.93
CA ASP A 145 -15.13 16.86 19.34
C ASP A 145 -13.78 17.14 20.02
N GLN A 146 -13.69 18.27 20.71
CA GLN A 146 -12.44 18.73 21.33
C GLN A 146 -11.95 17.78 22.45
N SER A 147 -12.86 17.19 23.24
CA SER A 147 -12.48 16.27 24.32
C SER A 147 -11.92 14.97 23.76
N ILE A 148 -12.52 14.46 22.68
CA ILE A 148 -12.04 13.28 21.95
C ILE A 148 -10.70 13.57 21.27
N LEU A 149 -10.55 14.74 20.63
CA LEU A 149 -9.28 15.14 20.02
C LEU A 149 -8.15 15.20 21.06
N MET A 150 -8.41 15.74 22.25
CA MET A 150 -7.42 15.77 23.33
C MET A 150 -7.01 14.36 23.77
N ARG A 151 -7.98 13.44 23.90
CA ARG A 151 -7.72 12.03 24.22
C ARG A 151 -6.90 11.34 23.12
N GLU A 152 -7.22 11.56 21.85
CA GLU A 152 -6.48 10.98 20.72
C GLU A 152 -5.07 11.56 20.61
N LYS A 153 -4.88 12.87 20.84
CA LYS A 153 -3.55 13.50 20.91
C LYS A 153 -2.70 12.86 22.01
N GLN A 154 -3.26 12.63 23.20
CA GLN A 154 -2.57 11.92 24.27
C GLN A 154 -2.18 10.50 23.86
N ARG A 155 -3.12 9.73 23.29
CA ARG A 155 -2.87 8.36 22.81
C ARG A 155 -1.75 8.32 21.77
N VAL A 156 -1.76 9.24 20.80
CA VAL A 156 -0.73 9.33 19.76
C VAL A 156 0.62 9.75 20.37
N SER A 157 0.65 10.72 21.29
CA SER A 157 1.88 11.11 21.98
C SER A 157 2.48 9.95 22.79
N SER A 158 1.67 9.18 23.52
CA SER A 158 2.13 7.96 24.19
C SER A 158 2.68 6.93 23.21
N ALA A 159 2.02 6.72 22.08
CA ALA A 159 2.50 5.81 21.04
C ALA A 159 3.81 6.28 20.38
N ILE A 160 4.01 7.60 20.24
CA ILE A 160 5.28 8.18 19.77
C ILE A 160 6.38 7.92 20.79
N GLN A 161 6.14 8.18 22.08
CA GLN A 161 7.10 7.92 23.15
C GLN A 161 7.47 6.45 23.23
N GLU A 162 6.49 5.55 23.19
CA GLU A 162 6.72 4.11 23.16
C GLU A 162 7.46 3.68 21.89
N GLY A 163 7.15 4.29 20.75
CA GLY A 163 7.89 4.05 19.50
C GLY A 163 9.34 4.49 19.59
N ASP A 164 9.63 5.62 20.22
CA ASP A 164 11.00 6.14 20.34
C ASP A 164 11.90 5.31 21.26
N THR A 165 11.33 4.39 22.05
CA THR A 165 12.10 3.37 22.80
C THR A 165 12.34 2.08 22.02
N LYS A 166 11.88 1.98 20.76
CA LYS A 166 12.06 0.82 19.89
C LYS A 166 13.06 1.09 18.77
N PRO A 167 14.15 0.31 18.65
CA PRO A 167 15.21 0.58 17.68
C PRO A 167 14.72 0.54 16.22
N GLU A 168 13.77 -0.33 15.88
CA GLU A 168 13.19 -0.42 14.55
C GLU A 168 12.39 0.82 14.14
N VAL A 169 11.71 1.47 15.10
CA VAL A 169 10.96 2.70 14.83
C VAL A 169 11.92 3.87 14.64
N VAL A 170 12.94 3.98 15.51
CA VAL A 170 14.00 5.00 15.38
C VAL A 170 14.74 4.84 14.05
N LEU A 171 15.06 3.60 13.66
CA LEU A 171 15.68 3.28 12.38
C LEU A 171 14.84 3.80 11.22
N GLN A 172 13.55 3.45 11.19
CA GLN A 172 12.66 3.83 10.09
C GLN A 172 12.42 5.33 10.00
N LYS A 173 12.28 6.05 11.14
CA LYS A 173 12.18 7.52 11.15
C LYS A 173 13.43 8.15 10.52
N ARG A 174 14.61 7.64 10.86
CA ARG A 174 15.91 8.20 10.42
C ARG A 174 16.24 7.81 8.99
N PHE A 175 15.96 6.57 8.60
CA PHE A 175 16.08 6.10 7.23
C PHE A 175 15.18 6.91 6.28
N ARG A 176 13.90 7.09 6.64
CA ARG A 176 12.97 7.90 5.84
C ARG A 176 13.45 9.34 5.69
N GLN A 177 13.91 9.96 6.78
CA GLN A 177 14.45 11.32 6.74
C GLN A 177 15.69 11.43 5.83
N ALA A 178 16.57 10.42 5.84
CA ALA A 178 17.77 10.40 5.00
C ALA A 178 17.44 10.19 3.51
N VAL A 179 16.46 9.33 3.19
CA VAL A 179 16.09 9.00 1.82
C VAL A 179 15.27 10.11 1.16
N PHE A 180 14.27 10.64 1.87
CA PHE A 180 13.36 11.65 1.32
C PHE A 180 13.84 13.10 1.54
N GLY A 181 14.84 13.33 2.40
CA GLY A 181 15.38 14.66 2.66
C GLY A 181 14.32 15.66 3.11
N ASN A 182 14.10 16.71 2.31
CA ASN A 182 13.10 17.74 2.59
C ASN A 182 11.70 17.45 2.02
N TYR A 183 11.55 16.37 1.26
CA TYR A 183 10.27 15.98 0.67
C TYR A 183 9.23 15.72 1.78
N PRO A 184 7.94 16.08 1.61
CA PRO A 184 6.95 15.98 2.69
C PRO A 184 6.84 14.60 3.36
N LEU A 185 7.02 13.52 2.60
CA LEU A 185 7.02 12.15 3.15
C LEU A 185 8.21 11.83 4.07
N ALA A 186 9.26 12.64 4.11
CA ALA A 186 10.35 12.47 5.08
C ALA A 186 9.87 12.62 6.53
N ARG A 187 8.81 13.42 6.75
CA ARG A 187 8.37 13.86 8.07
C ARG A 187 7.70 12.73 8.84
N SER A 188 8.02 12.65 10.12
CA SER A 188 7.34 11.78 11.08
C SER A 188 6.69 12.65 12.17
N PRO A 189 5.49 12.32 12.66
CA PRO A 189 4.88 13.02 13.79
C PRO A 189 5.80 13.04 15.01
N SER A 190 5.81 14.17 15.72
CA SER A 190 6.46 14.35 17.03
C SER A 190 5.42 14.77 18.07
N ILE A 191 5.79 14.73 19.35
CA ILE A 191 4.91 15.19 20.43
C ILE A 191 4.51 16.66 20.21
N GLU A 192 5.47 17.48 19.78
CA GLU A 192 5.28 18.90 19.51
C GLU A 192 4.35 19.12 18.32
N SER A 193 4.52 18.36 17.23
CA SER A 193 3.65 18.50 16.05
C SER A 193 2.22 18.06 16.34
N ILE A 194 2.05 17.01 17.14
CA ILE A 194 0.73 16.56 17.59
C ILE A 194 0.10 17.58 18.53
N ALA A 195 0.86 18.13 19.48
CA ALA A 195 0.39 19.16 20.39
C ALA A 195 -0.09 20.42 19.66
N ALA A 196 0.55 20.79 18.55
CA ALA A 196 0.21 21.96 17.75
C ALA A 196 -1.09 21.85 16.93
N ILE A 197 -1.66 20.64 16.79
CA ILE A 197 -2.88 20.41 16.01
C ILE A 197 -4.12 20.81 16.83
N GLN A 198 -4.99 21.63 16.26
CA GLN A 198 -6.24 22.10 16.86
C GLN A 198 -7.46 21.58 16.07
N GLU A 199 -8.63 21.58 16.70
CA GLU A 199 -9.90 21.17 16.07
C GLU A 199 -10.17 21.90 14.73
N GLY A 200 -9.91 23.21 14.69
CA GLY A 200 -10.06 24.01 13.47
C GLY A 200 -9.18 23.54 12.31
N ASP A 201 -8.02 22.95 12.61
CA ASP A 201 -7.12 22.40 11.59
C ASP A 201 -7.70 21.13 10.97
N LEU A 202 -8.30 20.26 11.79
CA LEU A 202 -8.97 19.04 11.30
C LEU A 202 -10.17 19.39 10.41
N LYS A 203 -10.98 20.36 10.86
CA LYS A 203 -12.13 20.87 10.09
C LYS A 203 -11.69 21.42 8.74
N ARG A 204 -10.65 22.26 8.72
CA ARG A 204 -10.12 22.85 7.48
C ARG A 204 -9.50 21.77 6.57
N PHE A 205 -8.69 20.86 7.12
CA PHE A 205 -8.12 19.75 6.33
C PHE A 205 -9.21 18.86 5.73
N HIS A 206 -10.26 18.55 6.50
CA HIS A 206 -11.42 17.81 5.99
C HIS A 206 -12.10 18.55 4.83
N GLN A 207 -12.45 19.82 5.03
CA GLN A 207 -13.11 20.65 4.02
C GLN A 207 -12.28 20.81 2.72
N ASP A 208 -10.97 20.95 2.85
CA ASP A 208 -10.10 21.22 1.71
C ASP A 208 -9.85 19.96 0.84
N PHE A 209 -9.75 18.79 1.48
CA PHE A 209 -9.29 17.56 0.84
C PHE A 209 -10.38 16.50 0.62
N TYR A 210 -11.45 16.46 1.41
CA TYR A 210 -12.51 15.43 1.32
C TYR A 210 -13.61 15.88 0.35
N ARG A 211 -13.29 15.82 -0.94
CA ARG A 211 -14.10 16.38 -2.02
C ARG A 211 -14.09 15.52 -3.28
N GLN A 212 -15.09 15.69 -4.14
CA GLN A 212 -15.40 14.81 -5.26
C GLN A 212 -14.21 14.60 -6.21
N ASP A 213 -13.47 15.65 -6.57
CA ASP A 213 -12.32 15.61 -7.48
C ASP A 213 -11.06 14.92 -6.91
N ARG A 214 -11.11 14.47 -5.65
CA ARG A 214 -9.99 13.84 -4.94
C ARG A 214 -10.30 12.43 -4.45
N VAL A 215 -11.44 11.86 -4.84
CA VAL A 215 -11.95 10.59 -4.34
C VAL A 215 -12.03 9.54 -5.43
N ILE A 216 -11.70 8.30 -5.08
CA ILE A 216 -11.98 7.09 -5.86
C ILE A 216 -12.78 6.15 -4.95
N VAL A 217 -13.89 5.60 -5.46
CA VAL A 217 -14.68 4.59 -4.75
C VAL A 217 -14.41 3.21 -5.36
N ASN A 218 -13.93 2.27 -4.55
CA ASN A 218 -13.70 0.89 -4.96
C ASN A 218 -14.68 -0.03 -4.22
N LEU A 219 -15.36 -0.91 -4.93
CA LEU A 219 -16.34 -1.86 -4.39
C LEU A 219 -15.96 -3.29 -4.76
N VAL A 220 -16.11 -4.21 -3.81
CA VAL A 220 -15.98 -5.65 -4.04
C VAL A 220 -17.08 -6.40 -3.31
N GLY A 221 -17.79 -7.30 -3.98
CA GLY A 221 -18.75 -8.17 -3.28
C GLY A 221 -20.03 -8.47 -4.06
N ASN A 222 -21.03 -8.93 -3.30
CA ASN A 222 -22.34 -9.36 -3.81
C ASN A 222 -23.22 -8.15 -4.10
N ILE A 223 -22.89 -7.47 -5.19
CA ILE A 223 -23.60 -6.31 -5.70
C ILE A 223 -23.46 -6.21 -7.21
N ASP A 224 -24.53 -5.82 -7.90
CA ASP A 224 -24.49 -5.58 -9.33
C ASP A 224 -23.97 -4.18 -9.67
N HIS A 225 -23.72 -3.94 -10.96
CA HIS A 225 -23.22 -2.66 -11.44
C HIS A 225 -24.17 -1.49 -11.10
N ALA A 226 -25.49 -1.71 -11.16
CA ALA A 226 -26.48 -0.67 -10.87
C ALA A 226 -26.46 -0.24 -9.39
N GLY A 227 -26.44 -1.21 -8.46
CA GLY A 227 -26.31 -0.96 -7.04
C GLY A 227 -24.96 -0.32 -6.69
N ALA A 228 -23.87 -0.79 -7.31
CA ALA A 228 -22.55 -0.20 -7.10
C ALA A 228 -22.50 1.27 -7.54
N LYS A 229 -23.16 1.60 -8.67
CA LYS A 229 -23.32 2.97 -9.13
C LYS A 229 -24.11 3.81 -8.12
N GLN A 230 -25.24 3.32 -7.61
CA GLN A 230 -26.04 4.03 -6.62
C GLN A 230 -25.24 4.33 -5.34
N ILE A 231 -24.48 3.35 -4.83
CA ILE A 231 -23.61 3.54 -3.67
C ILE A 231 -22.57 4.62 -3.92
N ALA A 232 -21.87 4.52 -5.06
CA ALA A 232 -20.82 5.46 -5.42
C ALA A 232 -21.40 6.88 -5.59
N GLU A 233 -22.57 7.03 -6.22
CA GLU A 233 -23.27 8.31 -6.33
C GLU A 233 -23.68 8.88 -4.97
N GLN A 234 -24.14 8.03 -4.04
CA GLN A 234 -24.50 8.48 -2.69
C GLN A 234 -23.29 8.97 -1.89
N ILE A 235 -22.14 8.27 -1.99
CA ILE A 235 -20.89 8.66 -1.33
C ILE A 235 -20.38 9.98 -1.91
N ILE A 236 -20.24 10.05 -3.23
CA ILE A 236 -19.68 11.21 -3.93
C ILE A 236 -20.60 12.42 -3.81
N GLY A 237 -21.92 12.22 -3.93
CA GLY A 237 -22.90 13.29 -3.82
C GLY A 237 -22.97 13.96 -2.44
N ALA A 238 -22.48 13.29 -1.40
CA ALA A 238 -22.39 13.85 -0.05
C ALA A 238 -21.15 14.73 0.18
N LEU A 239 -20.18 14.69 -0.74
CA LEU A 239 -18.94 15.46 -0.62
C LEU A 239 -19.04 16.79 -1.39
N PRO A 240 -18.34 17.85 -0.93
CA PRO A 240 -18.19 19.08 -1.70
C PRO A 240 -17.64 18.81 -3.10
N ALA A 241 -18.18 19.49 -4.12
CA ALA A 241 -17.76 19.28 -5.51
C ALA A 241 -16.33 19.75 -5.78
N LYS A 242 -15.93 20.88 -5.18
CA LYS A 242 -14.60 21.49 -5.29
C LYS A 242 -14.23 22.16 -3.98
N GLY A 243 -12.95 22.39 -3.80
CA GLY A 243 -12.38 23.15 -2.67
C GLY A 243 -11.26 24.07 -3.17
N PRO A 244 -10.45 24.64 -2.26
CA PRO A 244 -9.33 25.48 -2.64
C PRO A 244 -8.30 24.73 -3.48
N THR A 245 -7.51 25.47 -4.26
CA THR A 245 -6.39 24.87 -5.01
C THR A 245 -5.38 24.27 -4.03
N ILE A 246 -5.10 22.97 -4.19
CA ILE A 246 -4.12 22.27 -3.36
C ILE A 246 -2.72 22.59 -3.89
N PRO A 247 -1.76 22.94 -3.01
CA PRO A 247 -0.37 23.14 -3.41
C PRO A 247 0.19 21.91 -4.12
N VAL A 248 0.84 22.14 -5.26
CA VAL A 248 1.55 21.08 -5.99
C VAL A 248 2.73 20.63 -5.13
N LEU A 249 2.83 19.32 -4.92
CA LEU A 249 3.97 18.74 -4.22
C LEU A 249 5.24 18.92 -5.07
N PRO A 250 6.40 19.17 -4.45
CA PRO A 250 7.65 19.16 -5.21
C PRO A 250 7.83 17.78 -5.88
N PRO A 251 8.53 17.67 -7.02
CA PRO A 251 8.88 16.37 -7.56
C PRO A 251 9.78 15.61 -6.56
N LEU A 252 9.62 14.29 -6.47
CA LEU A 252 10.56 13.47 -5.70
C LEU A 252 11.88 13.36 -6.49
N GLU A 253 12.94 13.93 -5.95
CA GLU A 253 14.26 13.83 -6.53
C GLU A 253 14.91 12.49 -6.22
N ARG A 254 15.79 12.03 -7.10
CA ARG A 254 16.61 10.83 -6.83
C ARG A 254 17.59 11.15 -5.70
N SER A 255 17.76 10.22 -4.75
CA SER A 255 18.75 10.35 -3.67
C SER A 255 20.11 10.76 -4.24
N PRO A 256 20.77 11.78 -3.67
CA PRO A 256 22.04 12.30 -4.18
C PRO A 256 23.15 11.25 -4.15
N ILE A 257 24.22 11.49 -4.92
CA ILE A 257 25.46 10.73 -4.77
C ILE A 257 26.19 11.32 -3.57
N GLU A 258 26.46 10.49 -2.57
CA GLU A 258 27.10 10.90 -1.33
C GLU A 258 28.53 10.34 -1.22
N PRO A 259 29.48 11.09 -0.63
CA PRO A 259 30.79 10.56 -0.27
C PRO A 259 30.66 9.33 0.62
N GLU A 260 31.62 8.39 0.53
CA GLU A 260 31.57 7.15 1.31
C GLU A 260 31.42 7.38 2.82
N SER A 261 32.11 8.39 3.35
CA SER A 261 32.04 8.77 4.76
C SER A 261 30.67 9.29 5.22
N GLN A 262 29.77 9.65 4.30
CA GLN A 262 28.43 10.19 4.60
C GLN A 262 27.31 9.18 4.32
N ARG A 263 27.62 8.02 3.72
CA ARG A 263 26.64 6.97 3.40
C ARG A 263 26.23 6.12 4.60
N VAL A 264 26.91 6.24 5.74
CA VAL A 264 26.63 5.43 6.94
C VAL A 264 26.28 6.34 8.11
N ILE A 265 25.05 6.22 8.60
CA ILE A 265 24.53 6.93 9.77
C ILE A 265 24.41 5.92 10.93
N ARG A 266 25.09 6.19 12.05
CA ARG A 266 25.02 5.36 13.25
C ARG A 266 24.30 6.09 14.37
N ILE A 267 23.36 5.41 15.01
CA ILE A 267 22.57 5.95 16.10
C ILE A 267 22.78 5.02 17.30
N PRO A 268 23.49 5.51 18.34
CA PRO A 268 23.64 4.76 19.58
C PRO A 268 22.28 4.44 20.19
N PHE A 269 22.05 3.18 20.51
CA PHE A 269 20.81 2.70 21.09
C PHE A 269 21.09 1.51 22.00
N GLN A 270 20.56 1.52 23.22
CA GLN A 270 20.76 0.43 24.17
C GLN A 270 19.91 -0.79 23.77
N THR A 271 20.50 -1.69 23.00
CA THR A 271 19.87 -2.92 22.51
C THR A 271 20.92 -4.02 22.32
N GLN A 272 20.50 -5.29 22.41
CA GLN A 272 21.34 -6.46 22.17
C GLN A 272 21.64 -6.70 20.68
N GLN A 273 20.83 -6.12 19.80
CA GLN A 273 20.95 -6.29 18.35
C GLN A 273 20.91 -4.94 17.63
N THR A 274 21.83 -4.77 16.68
CA THR A 274 21.86 -3.63 15.78
C THR A 274 20.88 -3.86 14.63
N HIS A 275 19.98 -2.90 14.44
CA HIS A 275 19.03 -2.85 13.33
C HIS A 275 19.63 -2.04 12.18
N ILE A 276 19.59 -2.58 10.97
CA ILE A 276 20.22 -1.99 9.79
C ILE A 276 19.19 -1.84 8.68
N ALA A 277 19.10 -0.64 8.10
CA ALA A 277 18.40 -0.38 6.84
C ALA A 277 19.34 0.30 5.86
N MET A 278 19.31 -0.10 4.60
CA MET A 278 20.07 0.49 3.50
C MET A 278 19.15 0.73 2.31
N GLY A 279 19.23 1.91 1.69
CA GLY A 279 18.35 2.18 0.57
C GLY A 279 18.43 3.59 0.02
N MET A 280 17.52 3.88 -0.90
CA MET A 280 17.44 5.13 -1.66
C MET A 280 16.04 5.29 -2.27
N THR A 281 15.74 6.47 -2.81
CA THR A 281 14.56 6.65 -3.68
C THR A 281 14.68 5.75 -4.92
N ALA A 282 13.56 5.21 -5.38
CA ALA A 282 13.49 4.31 -6.52
C ALA A 282 12.37 4.75 -7.49
N ILE A 283 11.53 3.80 -7.92
CA ILE A 283 10.55 4.00 -8.99
C ILE A 283 9.12 4.22 -8.48
N PRO A 284 8.29 4.99 -9.19
CA PRO A 284 6.84 4.98 -9.02
C PRO A 284 6.23 3.67 -9.56
N ARG A 285 4.95 3.43 -9.24
CA ARG A 285 4.26 2.15 -9.50
C ARG A 285 3.96 1.89 -10.97
N ASP A 286 3.82 2.93 -11.78
CA ASP A 286 3.56 2.89 -13.22
C ASP A 286 4.85 2.77 -14.08
N ASN A 287 6.02 2.73 -13.44
CA ASN A 287 7.29 2.64 -14.14
C ASN A 287 7.37 1.37 -15.03
N PRO A 288 7.80 1.47 -16.30
CA PRO A 288 7.92 0.33 -17.22
C PRO A 288 8.80 -0.81 -16.70
N ASP A 289 9.79 -0.52 -15.85
CA ASP A 289 10.67 -1.53 -15.26
C ASP A 289 10.12 -2.18 -13.98
N TYR A 290 8.86 -1.91 -13.60
CA TYR A 290 8.25 -2.46 -12.39
C TYR A 290 8.37 -3.99 -12.31
N PHE A 291 8.02 -4.72 -13.38
CA PHE A 291 8.04 -6.18 -13.37
C PHE A 291 9.46 -6.76 -13.31
N PRO A 292 10.44 -6.29 -14.12
CA PRO A 292 11.84 -6.66 -13.94
C PRO A 292 12.36 -6.42 -12.52
N LEU A 293 12.04 -5.28 -11.91
CA LEU A 293 12.46 -4.96 -10.54
C LEU A 293 11.77 -5.86 -9.50
N LEU A 294 10.47 -6.13 -9.65
CA LEU A 294 9.71 -7.02 -8.79
C LEU A 294 10.29 -8.45 -8.81
N VAL A 295 10.50 -9.01 -10.00
CA VAL A 295 11.02 -10.37 -10.17
C VAL A 295 12.47 -10.46 -9.68
N GLY A 296 13.31 -9.48 -10.02
CA GLY A 296 14.68 -9.43 -9.52
C GLY A 296 14.76 -9.27 -8.00
N ASN A 297 13.88 -8.46 -7.40
CA ASN A 297 13.84 -8.28 -5.96
C ASN A 297 13.43 -9.57 -5.23
N TYR A 298 12.55 -10.39 -5.81
CA TYR A 298 12.25 -11.71 -5.25
C TYR A 298 13.53 -12.56 -5.13
N VAL A 299 14.39 -12.55 -6.14
CA VAL A 299 15.69 -13.26 -6.10
C VAL A 299 16.64 -12.64 -5.07
N LEU A 300 16.73 -11.30 -5.03
CA LEU A 300 17.67 -10.59 -4.15
C LEU A 300 17.36 -10.83 -2.68
N GLY A 301 16.15 -10.50 -2.23
CA GLY A 301 15.78 -10.51 -0.81
C GLY A 301 14.29 -10.57 -0.51
N GLY A 302 13.42 -10.58 -1.53
CA GLY A 302 11.97 -10.63 -1.38
C GLY A 302 11.39 -12.04 -1.32
N GLY A 303 12.13 -13.06 -1.75
CA GLY A 303 11.69 -14.45 -1.83
C GLY A 303 11.77 -15.25 -0.54
N GLY A 304 12.01 -14.60 0.60
CA GLY A 304 12.21 -15.28 1.88
C GLY A 304 13.46 -16.15 1.86
N PHE A 305 13.35 -17.39 2.37
CA PHE A 305 14.50 -18.27 2.60
C PHE A 305 15.28 -18.71 1.36
N VAL A 306 14.71 -18.54 0.16
CA VAL A 306 15.39 -18.89 -1.11
C VAL A 306 16.12 -17.70 -1.76
N SER A 307 16.12 -16.54 -1.11
CA SER A 307 16.75 -15.33 -1.66
C SER A 307 18.26 -15.28 -1.42
N ARG A 308 18.98 -14.55 -2.28
CA ARG A 308 20.45 -14.40 -2.17
C ARG A 308 20.88 -13.77 -0.85
N LEU A 309 20.17 -12.76 -0.38
CA LEU A 309 20.48 -12.10 0.89
C LEU A 309 20.40 -13.07 2.06
N VAL A 310 19.36 -13.93 2.10
CA VAL A 310 19.27 -14.97 3.13
C VAL A 310 20.44 -15.96 3.02
N GLY A 311 20.74 -16.46 1.81
CA GLY A 311 21.87 -17.36 1.61
C GLY A 311 23.21 -16.78 2.07
N GLU A 312 23.48 -15.52 1.74
CA GLU A 312 24.76 -14.86 2.06
C GLU A 312 24.89 -14.43 3.53
N VAL A 313 23.83 -13.86 4.12
CA VAL A 313 23.89 -13.28 5.48
C VAL A 313 23.52 -14.31 6.54
N ARG A 314 22.46 -15.08 6.32
CA ARG A 314 21.94 -16.04 7.30
C ARG A 314 22.61 -17.41 7.15
N ASP A 315 22.55 -18.03 5.97
CA ASP A 315 22.90 -19.44 5.85
C ASP A 315 24.43 -19.66 5.87
N LYS A 316 25.19 -18.84 5.14
CA LYS A 316 26.66 -18.96 5.08
C LYS A 316 27.39 -18.42 6.31
N ARG A 317 26.80 -17.42 7.00
CA ARG A 317 27.52 -16.62 8.01
C ARG A 317 26.82 -16.56 9.37
N GLY A 318 25.53 -16.88 9.45
CA GLY A 318 24.78 -16.85 10.70
C GLY A 318 24.65 -15.46 11.34
N PHE A 319 24.76 -14.39 10.54
CA PHE A 319 24.76 -13.02 11.07
C PHE A 319 23.37 -12.54 11.50
N ALA A 320 22.32 -12.96 10.80
CA ALA A 320 20.97 -12.47 11.03
C ALA A 320 19.95 -13.59 10.92
N TYR A 321 18.89 -13.50 11.74
CA TYR A 321 17.72 -14.35 11.58
C TYR A 321 16.85 -13.91 10.40
N SER A 322 16.70 -12.60 10.20
CA SER A 322 15.94 -12.00 9.11
C SER A 322 16.81 -11.01 8.33
N VAL A 323 16.74 -11.11 7.01
CA VAL A 323 17.32 -10.18 6.04
C VAL A 323 16.38 -10.12 4.84
N PHE A 324 16.17 -8.94 4.26
CA PHE A 324 15.19 -8.73 3.20
C PHE A 324 15.59 -7.61 2.26
N SER A 325 14.88 -7.51 1.13
CA SER A 325 14.86 -6.32 0.29
C SER A 325 13.46 -6.09 -0.30
N TYR A 326 13.07 -4.82 -0.43
CA TYR A 326 11.77 -4.40 -0.95
C TYR A 326 11.90 -3.18 -1.86
N PHE A 327 11.12 -3.19 -2.94
CA PHE A 327 10.69 -1.96 -3.61
C PHE A 327 9.33 -1.56 -3.05
N GLN A 328 9.17 -0.29 -2.71
CA GLN A 328 7.92 0.28 -2.17
C GLN A 328 7.41 1.39 -3.13
N PRO A 329 6.97 1.06 -4.35
CA PRO A 329 6.49 2.05 -5.29
C PRO A 329 5.12 2.60 -4.87
N GLY A 330 5.02 3.92 -4.76
CA GLY A 330 3.78 4.68 -4.64
C GLY A 330 3.35 5.27 -5.99
N ARG A 331 2.37 6.18 -5.97
CA ARG A 331 1.85 6.80 -7.20
C ARG A 331 2.90 7.70 -7.85
N ASP A 332 3.44 8.63 -7.07
CA ASP A 332 4.43 9.62 -7.54
C ASP A 332 5.76 9.48 -6.77
N THR A 333 5.92 8.39 -6.03
CA THR A 333 7.00 8.17 -5.06
C THR A 333 7.49 6.74 -5.09
N GLY A 334 8.64 6.46 -4.49
CA GLY A 334 9.07 5.09 -4.27
C GLY A 334 10.46 4.99 -3.67
N THR A 335 10.70 3.89 -2.97
CA THR A 335 12.00 3.58 -2.36
C THR A 335 12.42 2.15 -2.67
N PHE A 336 13.72 1.91 -2.61
CA PHE A 336 14.31 0.60 -2.43
C PHE A 336 14.93 0.55 -1.04
N GLU A 337 14.65 -0.52 -0.32
CA GLU A 337 15.18 -0.76 1.02
C GLU A 337 15.64 -2.22 1.14
N ALA A 338 16.81 -2.43 1.71
CA ALA A 338 17.30 -3.72 2.16
C ALA A 338 17.72 -3.61 3.63
N GLY A 339 17.43 -4.62 4.43
CA GLY A 339 17.63 -4.52 5.88
C GLY A 339 17.85 -5.86 6.56
N LEU A 340 18.44 -5.81 7.75
CA LEU A 340 18.69 -6.96 8.61
C LEU A 340 18.79 -6.54 10.08
N GLN A 341 18.75 -7.51 10.97
CA GLN A 341 19.02 -7.35 12.39
C GLN A 341 20.09 -8.37 12.82
N THR A 342 21.12 -7.90 13.52
CA THR A 342 22.29 -8.71 13.86
C THR A 342 22.83 -8.35 15.24
N ARG A 343 23.71 -9.17 15.82
CA ARG A 343 24.38 -8.84 17.09
C ARG A 343 25.28 -7.61 16.91
N ASN A 344 25.47 -6.82 17.96
CA ASN A 344 26.24 -5.57 17.89
C ASN A 344 27.69 -5.80 17.42
N ASP A 345 28.35 -6.85 17.91
CA ASP A 345 29.72 -7.24 17.54
C ASP A 345 29.88 -7.63 16.06
N GLN A 346 28.78 -7.91 15.36
CA GLN A 346 28.76 -8.34 13.96
C GLN A 346 28.20 -7.27 13.00
N ALA A 347 27.76 -6.12 13.50
CA ALA A 347 27.03 -5.12 12.72
C ALA A 347 27.78 -4.67 11.45
N ASP A 348 29.09 -4.41 11.57
CA ASP A 348 29.90 -3.92 10.46
C ASP A 348 30.15 -5.00 9.40
N GLN A 349 30.38 -6.23 9.84
CA GLN A 349 30.56 -7.35 8.93
C GLN A 349 29.25 -7.69 8.21
N ALA A 350 28.12 -7.66 8.92
CA ALA A 350 26.80 -7.89 8.33
C ALA A 350 26.42 -6.81 7.32
N LEU A 351 26.68 -5.54 7.63
CA LEU A 351 26.48 -4.42 6.70
C LEU A 351 27.32 -4.59 5.44
N LYS A 352 28.60 -4.95 5.59
CA LYS A 352 29.50 -5.17 4.45
C LYS A 352 28.97 -6.28 3.53
N VAL A 353 28.53 -7.41 4.09
CA VAL A 353 27.96 -8.52 3.31
C VAL A 353 26.65 -8.11 2.62
N LEU A 354 25.79 -7.34 3.29
CA LEU A 354 24.59 -6.78 2.69
C LEU A 354 24.93 -5.91 1.47
N GLN A 355 25.86 -4.96 1.64
CA GLN A 355 26.32 -4.05 0.58
C GLN A 355 26.94 -4.81 -0.59
N GLU A 356 27.85 -5.75 -0.33
CA GLU A 356 28.51 -6.57 -1.36
C GLU A 356 27.52 -7.44 -2.13
N THR A 357 26.50 -7.98 -1.45
CA THR A 357 25.50 -8.83 -2.09
C THR A 357 24.55 -8.02 -2.98
N VAL A 358 24.11 -6.84 -2.52
CA VAL A 358 23.31 -5.92 -3.33
C VAL A 358 24.13 -5.40 -4.52
N ALA A 359 25.37 -4.97 -4.31
CA ALA A 359 26.25 -4.48 -5.37
C ALA A 359 26.49 -5.53 -6.46
N ARG A 360 26.82 -6.77 -6.07
CA ARG A 360 26.97 -7.88 -7.02
C ARG A 360 25.68 -8.19 -7.75
N PHE A 361 24.53 -8.15 -7.09
CA PHE A 361 23.24 -8.37 -7.76
C PHE A 361 22.92 -7.28 -8.78
N ILE A 362 23.22 -6.01 -8.48
CA ILE A 362 23.09 -4.91 -9.45
C ILE A 362 23.97 -5.15 -10.68
N GLU A 363 25.21 -5.63 -10.48
CA GLU A 363 26.15 -5.85 -11.58
C GLU A 363 25.79 -7.07 -12.43
N ASP A 364 25.57 -8.22 -11.78
CA ASP A 364 25.47 -9.53 -12.43
C ASP A 364 24.02 -9.92 -12.79
N GLY A 365 23.05 -9.43 -12.01
CA GLY A 365 21.65 -9.89 -12.06
C GLY A 365 21.46 -11.34 -11.56
N PRO A 366 20.25 -11.91 -11.77
CA PRO A 366 19.95 -13.29 -11.39
C PRO A 366 20.61 -14.31 -12.34
N SER A 367 20.81 -15.54 -11.87
CA SER A 367 21.04 -16.70 -12.75
C SER A 367 19.73 -17.15 -13.40
N GLU A 368 19.79 -17.97 -14.45
CA GLU A 368 18.60 -18.54 -15.09
C GLU A 368 17.77 -19.39 -14.12
N ALA A 369 18.42 -20.16 -13.25
CA ALA A 369 17.74 -20.99 -12.25
C ALA A 369 17.00 -20.13 -11.21
N GLU A 370 17.64 -19.07 -10.71
CA GLU A 370 17.00 -18.15 -9.77
C GLU A 370 15.83 -17.40 -10.40
N LEU A 371 15.98 -16.95 -11.65
CA LEU A 371 14.91 -16.30 -12.39
C LEU A 371 13.71 -17.23 -12.59
N ALA A 372 13.97 -18.48 -12.99
CA ALA A 372 12.92 -19.49 -13.17
C ALA A 372 12.19 -19.77 -11.84
N ALA A 373 12.92 -19.92 -10.73
CA ALA A 373 12.33 -20.15 -9.41
C ALA A 373 11.48 -18.97 -8.93
N ALA A 374 11.97 -17.73 -9.14
CA ALA A 374 11.23 -16.52 -8.80
C ALA A 374 9.92 -16.40 -9.59
N LYS A 375 9.98 -16.61 -10.92
CA LYS A 375 8.80 -16.58 -11.79
C LYS A 375 7.79 -17.66 -11.40
N ALA A 376 8.26 -18.88 -11.17
CA ALA A 376 7.40 -19.98 -10.75
C ALA A 376 6.67 -19.66 -9.44
N ASN A 377 7.38 -19.15 -8.42
CA ASN A 377 6.74 -18.80 -7.15
C ASN A 377 5.74 -17.65 -7.30
N LEU A 378 6.12 -16.56 -7.97
CA LEU A 378 5.26 -15.39 -8.17
C LEU A 378 3.99 -15.74 -8.94
N ILE A 379 4.10 -16.56 -10.00
CA ILE A 379 2.96 -16.99 -10.80
C ILE A 379 2.07 -17.97 -10.01
N ASN A 380 2.65 -19.01 -9.41
CA ASN A 380 1.87 -20.03 -8.69
C ASN A 380 1.25 -19.51 -7.39
N GLY A 381 1.87 -18.52 -6.76
CA GLY A 381 1.34 -17.84 -5.57
C GLY A 381 0.33 -16.75 -5.87
N TYR A 382 0.15 -16.36 -7.13
CA TYR A 382 -0.74 -15.27 -7.52
C TYR A 382 -2.21 -15.50 -7.15
N PRO A 383 -2.81 -16.70 -7.30
CA PRO A 383 -4.19 -16.95 -6.87
C PRO A 383 -4.41 -16.69 -5.37
N LEU A 384 -3.41 -16.98 -4.53
CA LEU A 384 -3.47 -16.71 -3.08
C LEU A 384 -3.49 -15.20 -2.77
N ARG A 385 -3.16 -14.34 -3.74
CA ARG A 385 -3.30 -12.89 -3.61
C ARG A 385 -4.70 -12.38 -3.96
N LEU A 386 -5.60 -13.25 -4.41
CA LEU A 386 -6.96 -12.90 -4.88
C LEU A 386 -8.06 -13.74 -4.22
N ASP A 387 -7.72 -14.57 -3.23
CA ASP A 387 -8.59 -15.59 -2.62
C ASP A 387 -9.70 -15.07 -1.70
N SER A 388 -9.81 -13.75 -1.50
CA SER A 388 -10.79 -13.14 -0.60
C SER A 388 -11.15 -11.73 -1.02
N ASN A 389 -12.37 -11.28 -0.69
CA ASN A 389 -12.82 -9.91 -1.00
C ASN A 389 -11.86 -8.84 -0.50
N ARG A 390 -11.25 -9.03 0.67
CA ARG A 390 -10.26 -8.07 1.21
C ARG A 390 -9.06 -7.95 0.30
N LYS A 391 -8.48 -9.08 -0.14
CA LYS A 391 -7.31 -9.05 -1.02
C LYS A 391 -7.67 -8.54 -2.42
N LEU A 392 -8.87 -8.85 -2.92
CA LEU A 392 -9.39 -8.26 -4.16
C LEU A 392 -9.52 -6.73 -4.03
N LEU A 393 -10.08 -6.23 -2.92
CA LEU A 393 -10.19 -4.80 -2.64
C LEU A 393 -8.82 -4.13 -2.51
N ASP A 394 -7.87 -4.76 -1.82
CA ASP A 394 -6.50 -4.25 -1.70
C ASP A 394 -5.81 -4.13 -3.08
N ASN A 395 -5.99 -5.11 -3.96
CA ASN A 395 -5.47 -5.05 -5.32
C ASN A 395 -6.19 -4.01 -6.19
N LEU A 396 -7.53 -3.97 -6.15
CA LEU A 396 -8.34 -2.97 -6.86
C LEU A 396 -7.93 -1.56 -6.45
N SER A 397 -7.81 -1.33 -5.14
CA SER A 397 -7.34 -0.09 -4.54
C SER A 397 -5.96 0.33 -5.05
N ALA A 398 -5.01 -0.61 -5.14
CA ALA A 398 -3.68 -0.33 -5.66
C ALA A 398 -3.70 -0.02 -7.16
N ILE A 399 -4.51 -0.75 -7.95
CA ILE A 399 -4.64 -0.53 -9.40
C ILE A 399 -5.22 0.85 -9.67
N THR A 400 -6.32 1.22 -9.03
CA THR A 400 -7.05 2.46 -9.32
C THR A 400 -6.31 3.68 -8.79
N TRP A 401 -5.68 3.59 -7.60
CA TRP A 401 -4.86 4.69 -7.06
C TRP A 401 -3.65 5.01 -7.92
N ASN A 402 -2.94 3.98 -8.38
CA ASN A 402 -1.74 4.14 -9.22
C ASN A 402 -2.07 4.24 -10.71
N GLN A 403 -3.36 4.34 -11.07
CA GLN A 403 -3.83 4.49 -12.46
C GLN A 403 -3.31 3.39 -13.41
N LEU A 404 -3.22 2.17 -12.92
CA LEU A 404 -2.80 1.02 -13.72
C LEU A 404 -3.94 0.57 -14.64
N PRO A 405 -3.64 -0.12 -15.76
CA PRO A 405 -4.65 -0.70 -16.63
C PRO A 405 -5.64 -1.59 -15.86
N LEU A 406 -6.94 -1.52 -16.16
CA LEU A 406 -7.96 -2.27 -15.39
C LEU A 406 -7.88 -3.79 -15.60
N ASN A 407 -7.24 -4.25 -16.68
CA ASN A 407 -6.91 -5.66 -16.89
C ASN A 407 -5.61 -6.09 -16.18
N THR A 408 -5.03 -5.25 -15.31
CA THR A 408 -3.78 -5.57 -14.58
C THR A 408 -3.85 -6.93 -13.93
N LEU A 409 -4.99 -7.29 -13.34
CA LEU A 409 -5.11 -8.57 -12.64
C LEU A 409 -5.03 -9.78 -13.58
N ASP A 410 -5.48 -9.64 -14.83
CA ASP A 410 -5.48 -10.70 -15.85
C ASP A 410 -4.09 -10.90 -16.45
N ILE A 411 -3.39 -9.80 -16.70
CA ILE A 411 -2.11 -9.80 -17.43
C ILE A 411 -0.89 -9.86 -16.50
N TRP A 412 -1.08 -9.78 -15.17
CA TRP A 412 0.03 -9.72 -14.21
C TRP A 412 0.98 -10.91 -14.33
N THR A 413 0.45 -12.14 -14.39
CA THR A 413 1.25 -13.37 -14.50
C THR A 413 1.96 -13.45 -15.85
N GLN A 414 1.35 -12.90 -16.91
CA GLN A 414 1.95 -12.82 -18.24
C GLN A 414 3.16 -11.87 -18.23
N HIS A 415 3.04 -10.71 -17.58
CA HIS A 415 4.16 -9.79 -17.42
C HIS A 415 5.30 -10.39 -16.60
N VAL A 416 4.99 -11.10 -15.50
CA VAL A 416 6.01 -11.85 -14.74
C VAL A 416 6.66 -12.93 -15.61
N ALA A 417 5.88 -13.69 -16.37
CA ALA A 417 6.36 -14.74 -17.28
C ALA A 417 7.22 -14.17 -18.42
N ALA A 418 7.00 -12.93 -18.84
CA ALA A 418 7.76 -12.28 -19.91
C ALA A 418 9.14 -11.77 -19.48
N VAL A 419 9.37 -11.55 -18.18
CA VAL A 419 10.66 -11.03 -17.67
C VAL A 419 11.81 -11.96 -18.03
N LYS A 420 12.85 -11.39 -18.66
CA LYS A 420 14.13 -12.05 -18.96
C LYS A 420 15.22 -11.59 -17.99
N LYS A 421 16.30 -12.37 -17.91
CA LYS A 421 17.45 -12.08 -17.06
C LYS A 421 18.06 -10.69 -17.34
N ASP A 422 18.25 -10.37 -18.62
CA ASP A 422 18.82 -9.08 -19.01
C ASP A 422 17.92 -7.89 -18.65
N ASP A 423 16.59 -8.08 -18.68
CA ASP A 423 15.64 -7.04 -18.25
C ASP A 423 15.85 -6.71 -16.77
N VAL A 424 16.02 -7.75 -15.93
CA VAL A 424 16.31 -7.58 -14.50
C VAL A 424 17.63 -6.83 -14.30
N ARG A 425 18.72 -7.29 -14.91
CA ARG A 425 20.04 -6.65 -14.76
C ARG A 425 20.00 -5.19 -15.20
N ASN A 426 19.40 -4.92 -16.37
CA ASN A 426 19.33 -3.57 -16.91
C ASN A 426 18.46 -2.64 -16.05
N ALA A 427 17.32 -3.13 -15.55
CA ALA A 427 16.46 -2.37 -14.64
C ALA A 427 17.17 -2.04 -13.32
N PHE A 428 17.85 -3.02 -12.70
CA PHE A 428 18.60 -2.80 -11.47
C PHE A 428 19.73 -1.78 -11.66
N LYS A 429 20.52 -1.88 -12.74
CA LYS A 429 21.58 -0.89 -13.06
C LYS A 429 21.04 0.52 -13.33
N ARG A 430 19.86 0.62 -13.94
CA ARG A 430 19.22 1.91 -14.24
C ARG A 430 18.77 2.62 -12.96
N HIS A 431 18.13 1.87 -12.06
CA HIS A 431 17.40 2.42 -10.92
C HIS A 431 18.18 2.44 -9.62
N LEU A 432 19.06 1.46 -9.38
CA LEU A 432 19.87 1.37 -8.17
C LEU A 432 21.32 1.76 -8.42
N ASP A 433 21.90 2.51 -7.48
CA ASP A 433 23.30 2.93 -7.51
C ASP A 433 23.84 2.93 -6.09
N MET A 434 24.85 2.10 -5.82
CA MET A 434 25.45 1.97 -4.47
C MET A 434 26.00 3.30 -3.94
N ARG A 435 26.35 4.26 -4.81
CA ARG A 435 26.84 5.60 -4.42
C ARG A 435 25.73 6.49 -3.87
N ARG A 436 24.46 6.12 -4.08
CA ARG A 436 23.26 6.84 -3.62
C ARG A 436 22.56 6.16 -2.46
N MET A 437 23.03 4.98 -2.04
CA MET A 437 22.43 4.25 -0.93
C MET A 437 22.93 4.79 0.41
N ILE A 438 21.99 5.14 1.28
CA ILE A 438 22.27 5.46 2.68
C ILE A 438 21.99 4.23 3.53
N SER A 439 22.92 3.91 4.41
CA SER A 439 22.78 2.90 5.46
C SER A 439 22.58 3.57 6.81
N VAL A 440 21.52 3.22 7.52
CA VAL A 440 21.26 3.63 8.90
C VAL A 440 21.39 2.42 9.81
N LEU A 441 22.12 2.57 10.91
CA LEU A 441 22.33 1.55 11.93
C LEU A 441 21.85 2.10 13.28
N VAL A 442 20.99 1.34 13.96
CA VAL A 442 20.50 1.64 15.31
C VAL A 442 20.85 0.49 16.22
N GLY A 443 21.79 0.71 17.13
CA GLY A 443 22.35 -0.34 17.97
C GLY A 443 23.36 0.18 18.98
N SER A 444 23.87 -0.71 19.83
CA SER A 444 24.96 -0.32 20.73
C SER A 444 26.25 -0.10 19.92
N ALA A 445 27.21 0.63 20.49
CA ALA A 445 28.55 0.63 19.93
C ALA A 445 29.07 -0.83 19.87
N PRO A 446 29.82 -1.20 18.81
CA PRO A 446 30.34 -2.55 18.64
C PRO A 446 31.23 -3.00 19.80
#